data_AF-A0A533SAT1-F1
#
_entry.id   AF-A0A533SAT1-F1
#
_cell.length_a   1.000
_cell.length_b   1.000
_cell.length_c   1.000
_cell.angle_alpha   90.00
_cell.angle_beta   90.00
_cell.angle_gamma   90.00
#
_symmetry.space_group_name_H-M   'P 1'
#
loop_
_entity.id
_entity.type
_entity.pdbx_description
1 polymer ?
#
loop_
_entity_poly.entity_id
_entity_poly.type
_entity_poly.pdbx_seq_one_letter_code
_entity_poly.pdbx_strand_id
1 'polypeptide(L)'
;MTTRKLRIAGCLAMTSAVLSIPVMLLSYHYYENDEPGYALFLAFTQIVGLSLFIYLNSFLKKFLNQSFSFHGTDNYIDFLITINVFLTLAGIGALLIPALELPLAQFSLLLIVSFGVGQLLFGMKLFHVPDSLQGMLKPFCFFTILTGILIATIFLVPLASLTGALGDVILGTIFFNAAKIPRESTSN
;
A
#
# COMPACT_ATOMS: atom_id res chain seq x y z
N MET A 1 -14.78 -15.50 -1.15
CA MET A 1 -14.03 -15.17 0.09
C MET A 1 -14.82 -15.55 1.33
N THR A 2 -14.15 -15.89 2.43
CA THR A 2 -14.79 -16.16 3.73
C THR A 2 -14.78 -14.92 4.62
N THR A 3 -15.81 -14.77 5.45
CA THR A 3 -15.96 -13.67 6.44
C THR A 3 -14.73 -13.52 7.35
N ARG A 4 -14.13 -14.65 7.75
CA ARG A 4 -12.90 -14.65 8.57
C ARG A 4 -11.72 -13.99 7.84
N LYS A 5 -11.51 -14.30 6.55
CA LYS A 5 -10.40 -13.73 5.77
C LYS A 5 -10.58 -12.22 5.56
N LEU A 6 -11.81 -11.77 5.32
CA LEU A 6 -12.14 -10.34 5.20
C LEU A 6 -11.87 -9.58 6.52
N ARG A 7 -12.26 -10.14 7.66
CA ARG A 7 -11.95 -9.53 8.97
C ARG A 7 -10.45 -9.46 9.26
N ILE A 8 -9.69 -10.49 8.90
CA ILE A 8 -8.24 -10.49 9.07
C ILE A 8 -7.59 -9.43 8.18
N ALA A 9 -7.97 -9.36 6.90
CA ALA A 9 -7.46 -8.33 6.00
C ALA A 9 -7.84 -6.92 6.47
N GLY A 10 -9.07 -6.74 6.97
CA GLY A 10 -9.51 -5.48 7.58
C GLY A 10 -8.66 -5.07 8.78
N CYS A 11 -8.37 -6.02 9.68
CA CYS A 11 -7.53 -5.80 10.84
C CYS A 11 -6.09 -5.43 10.42
N LEU A 12 -5.50 -6.18 9.47
CA LEU A 12 -4.15 -5.92 8.98
C LEU A 12 -4.01 -4.54 8.32
N ALA A 13 -5.02 -4.10 7.56
CA ALA A 13 -5.04 -2.77 6.97
C ALA A 13 -5.09 -1.68 8.06
N MET A 14 -5.94 -1.84 9.08
CA MET A 14 -5.98 -0.91 10.21
C MET A 14 -4.66 -0.87 10.98
N THR A 15 -4.05 -2.05 11.23
CA THR A 15 -2.75 -2.13 11.88
C THR A 15 -1.66 -1.45 11.05
N SER A 16 -1.65 -1.65 9.74
CA SER A 16 -0.74 -0.95 8.81
C SER A 16 -0.85 0.57 8.95
N ALA A 17 -2.08 1.09 8.89
CA ALA A 17 -2.34 2.52 9.07
C ALA A 17 -1.85 3.04 10.41
N VAL A 18 -2.16 2.35 11.51
CA VAL A 18 -1.76 2.76 12.87
C VAL A 18 -0.25 2.72 13.06
N LEU A 19 0.43 1.73 12.48
CA LEU A 19 1.89 1.59 12.60
C LEU A 19 2.67 2.57 11.72
N SER A 20 2.08 3.07 10.64
CA SER A 20 2.75 3.98 9.70
C SER A 20 3.32 5.23 10.38
N ILE A 21 2.56 5.87 11.27
CA ILE A 21 2.97 7.12 11.94
C ILE A 21 4.08 6.86 12.98
N PRO A 22 3.93 5.93 13.95
CA PRO A 22 4.99 5.63 14.90
C PRO A 22 6.27 5.16 14.23
N VAL A 23 6.17 4.31 13.20
CA VAL A 23 7.35 3.84 12.45
C VAL A 23 8.06 5.02 11.79
N MET A 24 7.33 5.94 11.15
CA MET A 24 7.93 7.14 10.56
C MET A 24 8.65 8.01 11.59
N LEU A 25 8.02 8.24 12.76
CA LEU A 25 8.62 9.02 13.85
C LEU A 25 9.87 8.35 14.43
N LEU A 26 9.82 7.03 14.62
CA LEU A 26 10.97 6.24 15.08
C LEU A 26 12.09 6.30 14.04
N SER A 27 11.79 6.11 12.75
CA SER A 27 12.79 6.22 11.68
C SER A 27 13.50 7.57 11.68
N TYR A 28 12.78 8.67 11.94
CA TYR A 28 13.37 10.00 12.07
C TYR A 28 14.25 10.11 13.32
N HIS A 29 13.75 9.64 14.47
CA HIS A 29 14.49 9.68 15.74
C HIS A 29 15.80 8.87 15.68
N TYR A 30 15.78 7.67 15.12
CA TYR A 30 16.98 6.84 14.97
C TYR A 30 17.99 7.47 13.99
N TYR A 31 17.51 8.13 12.92
CA TYR A 31 18.37 8.83 11.97
C TYR A 31 19.09 10.02 12.62
N GLU A 32 18.39 10.80 13.45
CA GLU A 32 18.95 11.99 14.09
C GLU A 32 20.00 11.66 15.17
N ASN A 33 19.84 10.52 15.86
CA ASN A 33 20.71 10.13 16.98
C ASN A 33 21.85 9.18 16.60
N ASP A 34 22.01 8.84 15.31
CA ASP A 34 23.04 7.90 14.80
C ASP A 34 23.11 6.58 15.60
N GLU A 35 21.94 6.07 15.98
CA GLU A 35 21.82 4.95 16.92
C GLU A 35 22.31 3.63 16.28
N PRO A 36 23.19 2.88 16.96
CA PRO A 36 23.64 1.58 16.47
C PRO A 36 22.46 0.62 16.36
N GLY A 37 22.13 0.22 15.12
CA GLY A 37 21.00 -0.66 14.81
C GLY A 37 19.92 -0.03 13.92
N TYR A 38 20.04 1.25 13.58
CA TYR A 38 19.14 1.92 12.63
C TYR A 38 18.94 1.14 11.33
N ALA A 39 20.02 0.64 10.72
CA ALA A 39 19.96 -0.14 9.48
C ALA A 39 19.13 -1.44 9.62
N LEU A 40 19.27 -2.15 10.75
CA LEU A 40 18.49 -3.35 11.03
C LEU A 40 17.00 -3.02 11.26
N PHE A 41 16.72 -1.96 12.00
CA PHE A 41 15.35 -1.47 12.22
C PHE A 41 14.68 -1.09 10.89
N LEU A 42 15.38 -0.35 10.02
CA LEU A 42 14.89 0.01 8.69
C LEU A 42 14.66 -1.21 7.80
N ALA A 43 15.62 -2.14 7.73
CA ALA A 43 15.45 -3.34 6.93
C ALA A 43 14.26 -4.18 7.41
N PHE A 44 14.09 -4.34 8.73
CA PHE A 44 12.97 -5.07 9.30
C PHE A 44 11.63 -4.39 8.99
N THR A 45 11.53 -3.07 9.20
CA THR A 45 10.30 -2.31 8.92
C THR A 45 9.95 -2.34 7.43
N GLN A 46 10.93 -2.26 6.53
CA GLN A 46 10.71 -2.41 5.09
C GLN A 46 10.17 -3.80 4.72
N ILE A 47 10.72 -4.88 5.29
CA ILE A 47 10.25 -6.25 5.02
C ILE A 47 8.82 -6.45 5.52
N VAL A 48 8.51 -5.97 6.74
CA VAL A 48 7.15 -6.04 7.31
C VAL A 48 6.18 -5.23 6.45
N GLY A 49 6.55 -4.00 6.09
CA GLY A 49 5.76 -3.13 5.22
C GLY A 49 5.49 -3.74 3.85
N LEU A 50 6.52 -4.30 3.20
CA LEU A 50 6.38 -5.01 1.93
C LEU A 50 5.43 -6.21 2.06
N SER A 51 5.58 -7.01 3.12
CA SER A 51 4.74 -8.19 3.34
C SER A 51 3.26 -7.82 3.51
N LEU A 52 2.98 -6.76 4.27
CA LEU A 52 1.63 -6.21 4.42
C LEU A 52 1.10 -5.67 3.09
N PHE A 53 1.91 -4.90 2.37
CA PHE A 53 1.53 -4.32 1.09
C PHE A 53 1.16 -5.40 0.07
N ILE A 54 2.00 -6.43 -0.09
CA ILE A 54 1.74 -7.56 -0.99
C ILE A 54 0.45 -8.27 -0.59
N TYR A 55 0.28 -8.56 0.70
CA TYR A 55 -0.90 -9.27 1.19
C TYR A 55 -2.18 -8.48 0.92
N LEU A 56 -2.22 -7.20 1.31
CA LEU A 56 -3.41 -6.35 1.18
C LEU A 56 -3.78 -6.11 -0.29
N ASN A 57 -2.80 -5.80 -1.15
CA ASN A 57 -3.06 -5.57 -2.57
C ASN A 57 -3.45 -6.85 -3.30
N SER A 58 -2.81 -7.98 -3.00
CA SER A 58 -3.22 -9.29 -3.56
C SER A 58 -4.62 -9.69 -3.08
N PHE A 59 -4.96 -9.37 -1.83
CA PHE A 59 -6.27 -9.63 -1.28
C PHE A 59 -7.32 -8.72 -1.92
N LEU A 60 -7.02 -7.44 -2.12
CA LEU A 60 -7.86 -6.48 -2.84
C LEU A 60 -8.11 -6.95 -4.28
N LYS A 61 -7.08 -7.38 -5.01
CA LYS A 61 -7.21 -7.99 -6.36
C LYS A 61 -8.22 -9.14 -6.36
N LYS A 62 -8.03 -10.10 -5.45
CA LYS A 62 -8.95 -11.25 -5.31
C LYS A 62 -10.36 -10.81 -4.94
N PHE A 63 -10.49 -9.77 -4.10
CA PHE A 63 -11.78 -9.24 -3.69
C PHE A 63 -12.51 -8.57 -4.86
N LEU A 64 -11.83 -7.74 -5.64
CA LEU A 64 -12.39 -7.09 -6.83
C LEU A 64 -12.84 -8.11 -7.88
N ASN A 65 -12.01 -9.13 -8.12
CA ASN A 65 -12.32 -10.19 -9.08
C ASN A 65 -13.49 -11.07 -8.61
N GLN A 66 -13.53 -11.46 -7.34
CA GLN A 66 -14.58 -12.35 -6.84
C GLN A 66 -15.92 -11.67 -6.55
N SER A 67 -15.90 -10.39 -6.15
CA SER A 67 -17.12 -9.68 -5.75
C SER A 67 -17.72 -8.86 -6.90
N PHE A 68 -16.88 -8.39 -7.84
CA PHE A 68 -17.31 -7.50 -8.92
C PHE A 68 -16.94 -7.98 -10.32
N SER A 69 -16.30 -9.16 -10.45
CA SER A 69 -15.74 -9.66 -11.72
C SER A 69 -14.82 -8.66 -12.43
N PHE A 70 -14.22 -7.75 -11.66
CA PHE A 70 -13.51 -6.59 -12.19
C PHE A 70 -12.00 -6.85 -12.26
N HIS A 71 -11.54 -7.31 -13.41
CA HIS A 71 -10.13 -7.65 -13.67
C HIS A 71 -9.32 -6.46 -14.21
N GLY A 72 -9.95 -5.31 -14.43
CA GLY A 72 -9.33 -4.14 -15.07
C GLY A 72 -8.18 -3.52 -14.27
N THR A 73 -8.05 -3.86 -12.99
CA THR A 73 -7.00 -3.38 -12.07
C THR A 73 -5.86 -4.38 -11.85
N ASP A 74 -5.96 -5.60 -12.37
CA ASP A 74 -5.05 -6.69 -12.03
C ASP A 74 -3.59 -6.36 -12.36
N ASN A 75 -3.34 -5.88 -13.57
CA ASN A 75 -2.01 -5.50 -14.03
C ASN A 75 -1.42 -4.34 -13.22
N TYR A 76 -2.26 -3.41 -12.76
CA TYR A 76 -1.80 -2.28 -11.95
C TYR A 76 -1.41 -2.74 -10.54
N ILE A 77 -2.19 -3.64 -9.95
CA ILE A 77 -1.85 -4.23 -8.65
C ILE A 77 -0.54 -5.02 -8.74
N ASP A 78 -0.39 -5.84 -9.78
CA ASP A 78 0.82 -6.64 -9.98
C ASP A 78 2.04 -5.71 -10.20
N PHE A 79 1.90 -4.67 -11.01
CA PHE A 79 2.92 -3.65 -11.22
C PHE A 79 3.34 -2.95 -9.92
N LEU A 80 2.37 -2.52 -9.10
CA LEU A 80 2.63 -1.88 -7.81
C LEU A 80 3.36 -2.81 -6.86
N ILE A 81 2.98 -4.09 -6.81
CA ILE A 81 3.67 -5.11 -6.02
C ILE A 81 5.11 -5.28 -6.51
N THR A 82 5.31 -5.47 -7.82
CA THR A 82 6.64 -5.67 -8.41
C THR A 82 7.57 -4.50 -8.13
N ILE A 83 7.11 -3.26 -8.34
CA ILE A 83 7.93 -2.08 -8.04
C ILE A 83 8.27 -1.99 -6.55
N ASN A 84 7.31 -2.25 -5.66
CA ASN A 84 7.55 -2.18 -4.22
C ASN A 84 8.58 -3.24 -3.76
N VAL A 85 8.57 -4.43 -4.38
CA VAL A 85 9.62 -5.44 -4.17
C VAL A 85 10.99 -4.90 -4.58
N PHE A 86 11.11 -4.32 -5.78
CA PHE A 86 12.38 -3.74 -6.23
C PHE A 86 12.85 -2.56 -5.37
N LEU A 87 11.93 -1.69 -4.93
CA LEU A 87 12.23 -0.60 -4.00
C LEU A 87 12.78 -1.11 -2.68
N THR A 88 12.13 -2.13 -2.10
CA THR A 88 12.59 -2.75 -0.85
C THR A 88 13.97 -3.39 -1.01
N LEU A 89 14.20 -4.12 -2.12
CA LEU A 89 15.51 -4.72 -2.40
C LEU A 89 16.60 -3.66 -2.60
N ALA A 90 16.31 -2.58 -3.33
CA ALA A 90 17.24 -1.47 -3.51
C ALA A 90 17.54 -0.76 -2.18
N GLY A 91 16.52 -0.55 -1.34
CA GLY A 91 16.67 0.05 -0.01
C GLY A 91 17.55 -0.79 0.91
N ILE A 92 17.28 -2.10 1.03
CA ILE A 92 18.12 -3.02 1.82
C ILE A 92 19.53 -3.12 1.22
N GLY A 93 19.65 -3.17 -0.11
CA GLY A 93 20.94 -3.21 -0.79
C GLY A 93 21.80 -1.98 -0.51
N ALA A 94 21.20 -0.79 -0.52
CA ALA A 94 21.88 0.46 -0.17
C ALA A 94 22.36 0.48 1.29
N LEU A 95 21.57 -0.10 2.21
CA LEU A 95 21.94 -0.21 3.62
C LEU A 95 23.10 -1.18 3.88
N LEU A 96 23.18 -2.28 3.11
CA LEU A 96 24.18 -3.33 3.33
C LEU A 96 25.48 -3.13 2.54
N ILE A 97 25.42 -2.39 1.42
CA ILE A 97 26.54 -2.20 0.49
C ILE A 97 26.73 -0.69 0.26
N PRO A 98 27.55 -0.01 1.08
CA PRO A 98 27.76 1.44 0.98
C PRO A 98 28.24 1.89 -0.41
N ALA A 99 29.03 1.05 -1.09
CA ALA A 99 29.51 1.33 -2.45
C ALA A 99 28.38 1.46 -3.50
N LEU A 100 27.19 0.91 -3.21
CA LEU A 100 26.02 0.98 -4.08
C LEU A 100 24.97 1.98 -3.62
N GLU A 101 25.20 2.71 -2.53
CA GLU A 101 24.23 3.64 -1.95
C GLU A 101 23.75 4.68 -2.98
N LEU A 102 24.68 5.41 -3.60
CA LEU A 102 24.37 6.43 -4.59
C LEU A 102 23.63 5.88 -5.84
N PRO A 103 24.12 4.83 -6.53
CA PRO A 103 23.41 4.32 -7.70
C PRO A 103 22.05 3.69 -7.34
N LEU A 104 21.92 3.01 -6.20
CA LEU A 104 20.64 2.46 -5.76
C LEU A 104 19.66 3.55 -5.32
N ALA A 105 20.12 4.66 -4.76
CA ALA A 105 19.28 5.81 -4.46
C ALA A 105 18.72 6.44 -5.73
N GLN A 106 19.55 6.64 -6.76
CA GLN A 106 19.11 7.15 -8.07
C GLN A 106 18.12 6.20 -8.75
N PHE A 107 18.41 4.90 -8.72
CA PHE A 107 17.49 3.88 -9.24
C PHE A 107 16.16 3.85 -8.47
N SER A 108 16.21 3.95 -7.15
CA SER A 108 15.03 4.00 -6.29
C SER A 108 14.17 5.23 -6.57
N LEU A 109 14.77 6.38 -6.89
CA LEU A 109 14.03 7.58 -7.27
C LEU A 109 13.17 7.34 -8.52
N LEU A 110 13.72 6.70 -9.55
CA LEU A 110 12.96 6.33 -10.75
C LEU A 110 11.81 5.37 -10.43
N LEU A 111 12.06 4.41 -9.55
CA LEU A 111 11.04 3.46 -9.08
C LEU A 111 9.94 4.14 -8.24
N ILE A 112 10.29 5.09 -7.37
CA ILE A 112 9.32 5.86 -6.56
C ILE A 112 8.39 6.64 -7.47
N VAL A 113 8.92 7.35 -8.47
CA VAL A 113 8.10 8.10 -9.43
C VAL A 113 7.18 7.15 -10.20
N SER A 114 7.73 6.01 -10.68
CA SER A 114 6.96 4.99 -11.39
C SER A 114 5.86 4.39 -10.52
N PHE A 115 6.13 4.18 -9.22
CA PHE A 115 5.17 3.72 -8.24
C PHE A 115 4.03 4.74 -8.04
N GLY A 116 4.36 6.02 -7.89
CA GLY A 116 3.39 7.10 -7.77
C GLY A 116 2.45 7.19 -8.98
N VAL A 117 3.02 7.13 -10.20
CA VAL A 117 2.23 7.06 -11.44
C VAL A 117 1.35 5.80 -11.47
N GLY A 118 1.90 4.65 -11.07
CA GLY A 118 1.15 3.40 -10.94
C GLY A 118 -0.05 3.52 -10.01
N GLN A 119 0.11 4.17 -8.85
CA GLN A 119 -0.97 4.39 -7.89
C GLN A 119 -2.04 5.31 -8.45
N LEU A 120 -1.64 6.39 -9.13
CA LEU A 120 -2.56 7.31 -9.79
C LEU A 120 -3.41 6.56 -10.83
N LEU A 121 -2.77 5.79 -11.72
CA LEU A 121 -3.49 5.02 -12.74
C LEU A 121 -4.39 3.95 -12.13
N PHE A 122 -3.92 3.25 -11.10
CA PHE A 122 -4.71 2.28 -10.36
C PHE A 122 -5.98 2.90 -9.76
N GLY A 123 -5.84 4.03 -9.05
CA GLY A 123 -6.97 4.74 -8.45
C GLY A 123 -7.97 5.25 -9.49
N MET A 124 -7.49 5.80 -10.62
CA MET A 124 -8.37 6.19 -11.74
C MET A 124 -9.12 4.99 -12.33
N LYS A 125 -8.47 3.84 -12.45
CA LYS A 125 -9.13 2.65 -12.99
C LYS A 125 -10.17 2.11 -12.01
N LEU A 126 -9.91 2.20 -10.72
CA LEU A 126 -10.80 1.73 -9.66
C LEU A 126 -12.12 2.51 -9.59
N PHE A 127 -12.17 3.76 -10.08
CA PHE A 127 -13.42 4.53 -10.24
C PHE A 127 -14.45 3.87 -11.19
N HIS A 128 -14.02 2.97 -12.07
CA HIS A 128 -14.93 2.29 -13.00
C HIS A 128 -15.66 1.10 -12.37
N VAL A 129 -15.33 0.73 -11.12
CA VAL A 129 -16.03 -0.33 -10.40
C VAL A 129 -17.40 0.19 -9.96
N PRO A 130 -18.50 -0.56 -10.20
CA PRO A 130 -19.83 -0.17 -9.76
C PRO A 130 -19.88 0.09 -8.25
N ASP A 131 -20.51 1.19 -7.85
CA ASP A 131 -20.48 1.74 -6.49
C ASP A 131 -21.30 0.89 -5.50
N SER A 132 -20.71 -0.23 -5.08
CA SER A 132 -21.40 -1.34 -4.38
C SER A 132 -20.89 -1.58 -2.96
N LEU A 133 -19.98 -0.73 -2.49
CA LEU A 133 -19.31 -0.81 -1.18
C LEU A 133 -19.76 0.31 -0.23
N GLN A 134 -21.07 0.54 -0.16
CA GLN A 134 -21.67 1.59 0.69
C GLN A 134 -21.02 2.99 0.47
N GLY A 135 -20.54 3.26 -0.74
CA GLY A 135 -19.87 4.51 -1.09
C GLY A 135 -18.43 4.67 -0.62
N MET A 136 -17.82 3.69 0.08
CA MET A 136 -16.44 3.77 0.58
C MET A 136 -15.37 3.58 -0.51
N LEU A 137 -15.75 3.08 -1.68
CA LEU A 137 -14.82 2.86 -2.79
C LEU A 137 -14.34 4.18 -3.40
N LYS A 138 -15.23 5.17 -3.57
CA LYS A 138 -14.85 6.48 -4.13
C LYS A 138 -13.85 7.24 -3.25
N PRO A 139 -14.02 7.35 -1.91
CA PRO A 139 -12.99 7.86 -1.02
C PRO A 139 -11.68 7.10 -1.16
N PHE A 140 -11.71 5.76 -1.20
CA PHE A 140 -10.50 4.97 -1.39
C PHE A 140 -9.78 5.35 -2.69
N CYS A 141 -10.48 5.37 -3.83
CA CYS A 141 -9.91 5.79 -5.11
C CYS A 141 -9.30 7.19 -5.05
N PHE A 142 -9.98 8.15 -4.42
CA PHE A 142 -9.49 9.51 -4.28
C PHE A 142 -8.19 9.56 -3.47
N PHE A 143 -8.12 8.89 -2.32
CA PHE A 143 -6.91 8.83 -1.50
C PHE A 143 -5.78 8.09 -2.21
N THR A 144 -6.07 7.04 -3.00
CA THR A 144 -5.06 6.36 -3.81
C THR A 144 -4.49 7.27 -4.90
N ILE A 145 -5.34 8.03 -5.62
CA ILE A 145 -4.89 9.00 -6.62
C ILE A 145 -4.04 10.09 -5.96
N LEU A 146 -4.53 10.65 -4.86
CA LEU A 146 -3.83 11.71 -4.13
C LEU A 146 -2.47 11.21 -3.65
N THR A 147 -2.39 10.01 -3.06
CA THR A 147 -1.14 9.38 -2.66
C THR A 147 -0.20 9.21 -3.85
N GLY A 148 -0.70 8.74 -4.99
CA GLY A 148 0.09 8.63 -6.22
C GLY A 148 0.69 9.96 -6.70
N ILE A 149 -0.09 11.05 -6.69
CA ILE A 149 0.37 12.40 -7.03
C ILE A 149 1.46 12.88 -6.05
N LEU A 150 1.25 12.68 -4.75
CA LEU A 150 2.18 13.10 -3.71
C LEU A 150 3.51 12.32 -3.78
N ILE A 151 3.46 11.02 -4.09
CA ILE A 151 4.67 10.21 -4.31
C ILE A 151 5.39 10.65 -5.58
N ALA A 152 4.68 10.86 -6.68
CA ALA A 152 5.27 11.24 -7.96
C ALA A 152 5.97 12.61 -7.93
N THR A 153 5.55 13.50 -7.02
CA THR A 153 6.17 14.83 -6.84
C THR A 153 7.41 14.82 -5.94
N ILE A 154 7.75 13.70 -5.30
CA ILE A 154 8.94 13.45 -4.43
C ILE A 154 9.02 14.33 -3.17
N PHE A 155 8.74 15.63 -3.25
CA PHE A 155 8.82 16.57 -2.13
C PHE A 155 7.76 16.32 -1.05
N LEU A 156 6.70 15.59 -1.38
CA LEU A 156 5.54 15.39 -0.50
C LEU A 156 5.45 13.96 0.06
N VAL A 157 6.56 13.22 0.09
CA VAL A 157 6.61 11.84 0.64
C VAL A 157 6.05 11.73 2.06
N PRO A 158 6.33 12.65 3.01
CA PRO A 158 5.72 12.59 4.35
C PRO A 158 4.19 12.71 4.30
N LEU A 159 3.68 13.57 3.43
CA LEU A 159 2.25 13.75 3.23
C LEU A 159 1.63 12.54 2.52
N ALA A 160 2.36 11.92 1.58
CA ALA A 160 1.95 10.68 0.92
C ALA A 160 1.81 9.52 1.92
N SER A 161 2.68 9.45 2.93
CA SER A 161 2.56 8.46 4.02
C SER A 161 1.24 8.64 4.77
N LEU A 162 0.86 9.89 5.08
CA LEU A 162 -0.40 10.19 5.76
C LEU A 162 -1.63 9.82 4.90
N THR A 163 -1.64 10.18 3.61
CA THR A 163 -2.74 9.82 2.72
C THR A 163 -2.82 8.32 2.46
N GLY A 164 -1.67 7.64 2.41
CA GLY A 164 -1.58 6.18 2.34
C GLY A 164 -2.18 5.52 3.57
N ALA A 165 -1.85 6.00 4.78
CA ALA A 165 -2.43 5.51 6.02
C ALA A 165 -3.96 5.69 6.05
N LEU A 166 -4.48 6.84 5.59
CA LEU A 166 -5.92 7.04 5.43
C LEU A 166 -6.53 6.07 4.41
N GLY A 167 -5.83 5.81 3.31
CA GLY A 167 -6.19 4.78 2.33
C GLY A 167 -6.31 3.39 2.96
N ASP A 168 -5.36 3.01 3.80
CA ASP A 168 -5.36 1.74 4.54
C ASP A 168 -6.53 1.64 5.54
N VAL A 169 -6.89 2.73 6.23
CA VAL A 169 -8.08 2.77 7.10
C VAL A 169 -9.36 2.55 6.28
N ILE A 170 -9.49 3.22 5.14
CA ILE A 170 -10.65 3.07 4.26
C ILE A 170 -10.70 1.65 3.71
N LEU A 171 -9.57 1.09 3.28
CA LEU A 171 -9.47 -0.28 2.79
C LEU A 171 -9.86 -1.29 3.87
N GLY A 172 -9.41 -1.08 5.10
CA GLY A 172 -9.81 -1.89 6.24
C GLY A 172 -11.30 -1.83 6.50
N THR A 173 -11.89 -0.65 6.38
CA THR A 173 -13.33 -0.42 6.51
C THR A 173 -14.12 -1.12 5.41
N ILE A 174 -13.64 -1.08 4.17
CA ILE A 174 -14.19 -1.83 3.02
C ILE A 174 -14.22 -3.32 3.33
N PHE A 175 -13.13 -3.89 3.82
CA PHE A 175 -13.08 -5.32 4.17
C PHE A 175 -13.98 -5.68 5.34
N PHE A 176 -14.08 -4.85 6.38
CA PHE A 176 -15.02 -5.09 7.48
C PHE A 176 -16.48 -5.00 7.05
N ASN A 177 -16.82 -4.03 6.21
CA ASN A 177 -18.18 -3.90 5.68
C ASN A 177 -18.53 -5.08 4.77
N ALA A 178 -17.62 -5.48 3.89
CA ALA A 178 -17.78 -6.69 3.06
C ALA A 178 -17.89 -7.97 3.91
N ALA A 179 -17.30 -8.02 5.10
CA ALA A 179 -17.43 -9.14 6.04
C ALA A 179 -18.80 -9.19 6.75
N LYS A 180 -19.51 -8.06 6.85
CA LYS A 180 -20.81 -7.93 7.52
C LYS A 180 -21.98 -8.28 6.60
N ILE A 181 -21.82 -8.15 5.29
CA ILE A 181 -22.86 -8.51 4.32
C ILE A 181 -22.96 -10.04 4.28
N PRO A 182 -24.05 -10.66 4.79
CA PRO A 182 -24.25 -12.09 4.65
C PRO A 182 -24.40 -12.39 3.14
N ARG A 183 -23.67 -13.41 2.67
CA ARG A 183 -23.87 -13.96 1.32
C ARG A 183 -25.17 -14.78 1.33
N GLU A 184 -26.31 -14.12 1.41
CA GLU A 184 -27.60 -14.74 1.08
C GLU A 184 -27.83 -14.63 -0.44
N SER A 185 -27.85 -15.80 -1.09
CA SER A 185 -28.43 -16.09 -2.40
C SER A 185 -28.48 -14.96 -3.45
N THR A 186 -27.44 -14.83 -4.26
CA THR A 186 -27.66 -14.56 -5.70
C THR A 186 -27.84 -15.89 -6.41
N SER A 187 -28.97 -16.53 -6.14
CA SER A 187 -29.69 -17.30 -7.16
C SER A 187 -30.69 -16.33 -7.76
N ASN A 188 -30.42 -15.85 -8.97
CA ASN A 188 -31.40 -15.44 -9.97
C ASN A 188 -30.72 -15.57 -11.32
#